data_AF-A0A0M0JEA7-F1
#
_entry.id   AF-A0A0M0JEA7-F1
#
_cell.length_a   1.000
_cell.length_b   1.000
_cell.length_c   1.000
_cell.angle_alpha   90.00
_cell.angle_beta   90.00
_cell.angle_gamma   90.00
#
_symmetry.space_group_name_H-M   'P 1'
#
loop_
_entity.id
_entity.type
_entity.pdbx_description
1 polymer ?
#
loop_
_entity_poly.entity_id
_entity_poly.type
_entity_poly.pdbx_seq_one_letter_code
_entity_poly.pdbx_strand_id
1 'polypeptide(L)'
;MSRLLLALAMVGLASAFVPLAPIRPASAAAACSRSTGIEMMRHGDKVNHLGRPADQRKALLRGLTTELIRHGRIRSTLAHVKAVRKTADHMVTLAKDGSLHARRQALGYIYDKQLVHALFEQVPERYANRDGGYTRVLRDGFRRGDNSEMGVIELL
;
A
#
# COMPACT_ATOMS: atom_id res chain seq x y z
N MET A 1 67.09 39.09 23.23
CA MET A 1 68.17 39.23 24.24
C MET A 1 67.51 39.02 25.61
N SER A 2 67.31 37.77 26.01
CA SER A 2 68.22 36.95 26.83
C SER A 2 67.91 37.06 28.33
N ARG A 3 67.29 36.00 28.86
CA ARG A 3 67.24 35.49 30.26
C ARG A 3 66.23 34.31 30.21
N LEU A 4 66.57 33.01 30.06
CA LEU A 4 67.35 32.10 30.91
C LEU A 4 67.03 32.37 32.40
N LEU A 5 66.50 31.48 33.25
CA LEU A 5 66.49 30.01 33.41
C LEU A 5 65.26 29.67 34.30
N LEU A 6 64.50 28.61 34.02
CA LEU A 6 64.56 27.29 34.69
C LEU A 6 64.20 27.29 36.19
N ALA A 7 62.99 26.82 36.53
CA ALA A 7 62.72 26.15 37.81
C ALA A 7 61.58 25.12 37.62
N LEU A 8 62.02 23.87 37.61
CA LEU A 8 61.26 22.63 37.61
C LEU A 8 60.71 22.39 39.03
N ALA A 9 59.40 22.24 39.20
CA ALA A 9 58.82 21.60 40.39
C ALA A 9 57.72 20.64 39.94
N MET A 10 58.13 19.39 39.82
CA MET A 10 57.29 18.21 39.71
C MET A 10 56.53 17.95 41.03
N VAL A 11 55.46 17.17 40.89
CA VAL A 11 54.76 16.36 41.91
C VAL A 11 53.52 17.00 42.54
N GLY A 12 52.35 16.48 42.15
CA GLY A 12 51.08 16.75 42.82
C GLY A 12 49.83 16.29 42.07
N LEU A 13 49.84 15.08 41.52
CA LEU A 13 48.63 14.42 41.01
C LEU A 13 47.62 14.26 42.18
N ALA A 14 46.51 14.98 42.11
CA ALA A 14 45.31 14.65 42.88
C ALA A 14 44.09 15.00 42.03
N SER A 15 43.93 14.27 40.93
CA SER A 15 42.65 14.14 40.23
C SER A 15 41.61 13.61 41.21
N ALA A 16 40.67 14.46 41.62
CA ALA A 16 39.46 14.03 42.30
C ALA A 16 38.64 13.17 41.32
N PHE A 17 38.94 11.86 41.33
CA PHE A 17 38.25 10.82 40.61
C PHE A 17 36.87 10.67 41.24
N VAL A 18 35.88 11.35 40.67
CA VAL A 18 34.46 11.17 40.99
C VAL A 18 34.11 9.71 40.70
N PRO A 19 33.56 8.94 41.66
CA PRO A 19 33.11 7.59 41.37
C PRO A 19 31.83 7.69 40.52
N LEU A 20 31.96 7.44 39.23
CA LEU A 20 30.82 7.21 38.34
C LEU A 20 30.13 5.94 38.83
N ALA A 21 28.97 6.09 39.47
CA ALA A 21 28.10 4.99 39.80
C ALA A 21 27.84 4.15 38.53
N PRO A 22 27.92 2.80 38.59
CA PRO A 22 27.52 2.00 37.47
C PRO A 22 26.01 2.15 37.30
N ILE A 23 25.59 2.88 36.26
CA ILE A 23 24.24 2.75 35.72
C ILE A 23 24.17 1.36 35.09
N ARG A 24 23.95 0.35 35.92
CA ARG A 24 23.47 -0.95 35.46
C ARG A 24 22.01 -0.73 35.07
N PRO A 25 21.63 -0.83 33.78
CA PRO A 25 20.21 -1.01 33.48
C PRO A 25 19.75 -2.27 34.20
N ALA A 26 18.58 -2.17 34.84
CA ALA A 26 17.92 -3.26 35.53
C ALA A 26 18.07 -4.55 34.73
N SER A 27 18.68 -5.54 35.36
CA SER A 27 18.77 -6.91 34.89
C SER A 27 17.43 -7.35 34.32
N ALA A 28 17.43 -7.70 33.04
CA ALA A 28 16.65 -8.75 32.42
C ALA A 28 15.52 -9.34 33.29
N ALA A 29 14.43 -8.59 33.42
CA ALA A 29 13.13 -9.23 33.46
C ALA A 29 12.90 -9.72 32.03
N ALA A 30 13.47 -10.88 31.71
CA ALA A 30 12.96 -11.75 30.68
C ALA A 30 11.56 -12.19 31.15
N ALA A 31 10.59 -11.28 31.03
CA ALA A 31 9.22 -11.67 30.79
C ALA A 31 9.24 -12.28 29.38
N CYS A 32 9.66 -13.55 29.31
CA CYS A 32 9.12 -14.47 28.34
C CYS A 32 7.62 -14.48 28.64
N SER A 33 6.91 -13.51 28.06
CA SER A 33 5.46 -13.52 28.04
C SER A 33 5.13 -14.82 27.32
N ARG A 34 4.65 -15.78 28.09
CA ARG A 34 3.99 -16.99 27.61
C ARG A 34 2.90 -16.54 26.64
N SER A 35 3.23 -16.41 25.36
CA SER A 35 2.24 -16.34 24.30
C SER A 35 1.75 -17.77 24.10
N THR A 36 0.90 -18.22 25.02
CA THR A 36 -0.13 -19.21 24.72
C THR A 36 -1.11 -18.55 23.75
N GLY A 37 -0.69 -18.44 22.51
CA GLY A 37 -1.49 -18.06 21.36
C GLY A 37 -0.90 -18.87 20.22
N ILE A 38 -1.65 -19.84 19.73
CA ILE A 38 -1.27 -20.58 18.53
C ILE A 38 -1.12 -19.52 17.43
N GLU A 39 0.10 -19.27 16.95
CA GLU A 39 0.33 -18.43 15.76
C GLU A 39 -0.19 -19.20 14.54
N MET A 40 -1.50 -19.13 14.34
CA MET A 40 -2.15 -19.66 13.17
C MET A 40 -1.89 -18.69 12.02
N MET A 41 -0.91 -19.00 11.17
CA MET A 41 -0.74 -18.26 9.93
C MET A 41 -2.01 -18.37 9.08
N ARG A 42 -2.48 -17.24 8.56
CA ARG A 42 -3.64 -17.23 7.65
C ARG A 42 -3.23 -17.81 6.30
N HIS A 43 -3.49 -19.10 6.08
CA HIS A 43 -3.28 -19.73 4.79
C HIS A 43 -4.25 -19.17 3.73
N GLY A 44 -3.77 -18.98 2.50
CA GLY A 44 -4.60 -18.59 1.35
C GLY A 44 -5.00 -17.11 1.29
N ASP A 45 -4.29 -16.20 1.96
CA ASP A 45 -4.58 -14.77 1.83
C ASP A 45 -4.22 -14.25 0.43
N LYS A 46 -5.27 -13.96 -0.35
CA LYS A 46 -5.17 -13.44 -1.73
C LYS A 46 -5.47 -11.94 -1.79
N VAL A 47 -5.63 -11.28 -0.65
CA VAL A 47 -5.97 -9.85 -0.61
C VAL A 47 -4.69 -9.02 -0.69
N ASN A 48 -4.62 -8.13 -1.68
CA ASN A 48 -3.54 -7.17 -1.73
C ASN A 48 -3.80 -6.04 -0.73
N HIS A 49 -2.96 -5.93 0.30
CA HIS A 49 -3.15 -4.99 1.39
C HIS A 49 -2.71 -3.56 1.06
N LEU A 50 -1.87 -3.36 0.02
CA LEU A 50 -1.40 -2.06 -0.46
C LEU A 50 -0.78 -1.15 0.62
N GLY A 51 -0.34 -1.71 1.75
CA GLY A 51 0.20 -0.95 2.89
C GLY A 51 -0.81 -0.01 3.56
N ARG A 52 -2.12 -0.25 3.39
CA ARG A 52 -3.19 0.62 3.90
C ARG A 52 -4.21 -0.15 4.75
N PRO A 53 -4.83 0.49 5.75
CA PRO A 53 -5.96 -0.10 6.48
C PRO A 53 -7.16 -0.33 5.55
N ALA A 54 -8.08 -1.19 5.97
CA ALA A 54 -9.16 -1.68 5.12
C ALA A 54 -10.04 -0.56 4.52
N ASP A 55 -10.40 0.44 5.31
CA ASP A 55 -11.28 1.54 4.88
C ASP A 55 -10.62 2.40 3.80
N GLN A 56 -9.37 2.79 4.02
CA GLN A 56 -8.59 3.57 3.05
C GLN A 56 -8.34 2.78 1.76
N ARG A 57 -8.05 1.48 1.89
CA ARG A 57 -7.87 0.59 0.73
C ARG A 57 -9.14 0.49 -0.09
N LYS A 58 -10.31 0.34 0.55
CA LYS A 58 -11.60 0.30 -0.13
C LYS A 58 -11.87 1.59 -0.89
N ALA A 59 -11.65 2.74 -0.26
CA ALA A 59 -11.81 4.04 -0.91
C ALA A 59 -10.88 4.22 -2.13
N LEU A 60 -9.61 3.81 -1.99
CA LEU A 60 -8.63 3.88 -3.09
C LEU A 60 -9.05 3.04 -4.30
N LEU A 61 -9.41 1.77 -4.07
CA LEU A 61 -9.85 0.88 -5.16
C LEU A 61 -11.14 1.37 -5.81
N ARG A 62 -12.04 1.94 -5.01
CA ARG A 62 -13.28 2.57 -5.48
C ARG A 62 -13.00 3.73 -6.44
N GLY A 63 -12.07 4.61 -6.05
CA GLY A 63 -11.65 5.74 -6.87
C GLY A 63 -11.01 5.28 -8.18
N LEU A 64 -10.01 4.39 -8.10
CA LEU A 64 -9.31 3.89 -9.29
C LEU A 64 -10.24 3.17 -10.27
N THR A 65 -11.19 2.37 -9.79
CA THR A 65 -12.18 1.71 -10.66
C THR A 65 -13.12 2.73 -11.31
N THR A 66 -13.54 3.77 -10.59
CA THR A 66 -14.39 4.84 -11.14
C THR A 66 -13.67 5.59 -12.25
N GLU A 67 -12.43 6.00 -12.02
CA GLU A 67 -11.63 6.68 -13.04
C GLU A 67 -11.35 5.77 -14.24
N LEU A 68 -11.15 4.46 -14.02
CA LEU A 68 -10.87 3.51 -15.10
C LEU A 68 -12.06 3.39 -16.05
N ILE A 69 -13.27 3.33 -15.50
CA ILE A 69 -14.49 3.28 -16.30
C ILE A 69 -14.71 4.60 -17.03
N ARG A 70 -14.39 5.74 -16.39
CA ARG A 70 -14.53 7.07 -17.00
C ARG A 70 -13.61 7.28 -18.20
N HIS A 71 -12.34 6.91 -18.08
CA HIS A 71 -11.32 7.22 -19.09
C HIS A 71 -10.96 6.03 -19.98
N GLY A 72 -11.34 4.81 -19.60
CA GLY A 72 -10.97 3.57 -20.29
C GLY A 72 -9.53 3.11 -20.08
N ARG A 73 -8.63 4.02 -19.69
CA ARG A 73 -7.20 3.77 -19.48
C ARG A 73 -6.64 4.60 -18.32
N ILE A 74 -5.84 3.96 -17.45
CA ILE A 74 -5.15 4.62 -16.33
C ILE A 74 -3.72 4.13 -16.19
N ARG A 75 -2.82 5.07 -15.87
CA ARG A 75 -1.45 4.79 -15.45
C ARG A 75 -1.33 4.89 -13.93
N SER A 76 -0.84 3.84 -13.27
CA SER A 76 -0.58 3.84 -11.83
C SER A 76 0.58 2.91 -11.48
N THR A 77 0.79 2.60 -10.20
CA THR A 77 1.79 1.60 -9.80
C THR A 77 1.31 0.19 -10.13
N LEU A 78 2.22 -0.74 -10.39
CA LEU A 78 1.87 -2.11 -10.75
C LEU A 78 1.04 -2.79 -9.65
N ALA A 79 1.33 -2.51 -8.38
CA ALA A 79 0.58 -3.04 -7.25
C ALA A 79 -0.89 -2.60 -7.25
N HIS A 80 -1.15 -1.30 -7.49
CA HIS A 80 -2.51 -0.77 -7.61
C HIS A 80 -3.22 -1.34 -8.82
N VAL A 81 -2.56 -1.34 -9.98
CA VAL A 81 -3.13 -1.86 -11.23
C VAL A 81 -3.56 -3.32 -11.08
N LYS A 82 -2.70 -4.19 -10.51
CA LYS A 82 -3.04 -5.59 -10.27
C LYS A 82 -4.23 -5.75 -9.32
N ALA A 83 -4.35 -4.90 -8.30
CA ALA A 83 -5.45 -4.95 -7.35
C ALA A 83 -6.79 -4.50 -7.99
N VAL A 84 -6.76 -3.46 -8.82
CA VAL A 84 -7.95 -2.89 -9.47
C VAL A 84 -8.62 -3.85 -10.45
N ARG A 85 -7.87 -4.76 -11.08
CA ARG A 85 -8.40 -5.77 -12.02
C ARG A 85 -9.64 -6.50 -11.46
N LYS A 86 -9.54 -7.00 -10.22
CA LYS A 86 -10.61 -7.76 -9.59
C LYS A 86 -11.91 -6.96 -9.49
N THR A 87 -11.81 -5.71 -9.04
CA THR A 87 -12.98 -4.84 -8.88
C THR A 87 -13.51 -4.34 -10.21
N ALA A 88 -12.65 -4.01 -11.17
CA ALA A 88 -13.06 -3.59 -12.51
C ALA A 88 -13.77 -4.72 -13.26
N ASP A 89 -13.21 -5.93 -13.28
CA ASP A 89 -13.82 -7.07 -13.95
C ASP A 89 -15.19 -7.41 -13.31
N HIS A 90 -15.31 -7.30 -11.99
CA HIS A 90 -16.58 -7.50 -11.30
C HIS A 90 -17.64 -6.46 -11.70
N MET A 91 -17.28 -5.17 -11.84
CA MET A 91 -18.23 -4.15 -12.30
C MET A 91 -18.73 -4.42 -13.72
N VAL A 92 -17.85 -4.90 -14.62
CA VAL A 92 -18.22 -5.25 -15.99
C VAL A 92 -19.15 -6.47 -16.00
N THR A 93 -18.89 -7.49 -15.18
CA THR A 93 -19.80 -8.64 -15.04
C THR A 93 -21.18 -8.22 -14.56
N LEU A 94 -21.28 -7.37 -13.54
CA LEU A 94 -22.57 -6.85 -13.07
C LEU A 94 -23.33 -6.09 -14.17
N ALA A 95 -22.61 -5.34 -15.00
CA ALA A 95 -23.19 -4.62 -16.12
C ALA A 95 -23.68 -5.55 -17.24
N LYS A 96 -22.99 -6.68 -17.48
CA LYS A 96 -23.42 -7.72 -18.43
C LYS A 96 -24.74 -8.39 -17.98
N ASP A 97 -24.94 -8.58 -16.68
CA ASP A 97 -26.17 -9.16 -16.13
C ASP A 97 -27.40 -8.24 -16.29
N GLY A 98 -27.21 -6.92 -16.24
CA GLY A 98 -28.27 -5.92 -16.48
C GLY A 98 -29.40 -5.83 -15.45
N SER A 99 -29.44 -6.73 -14.45
CA SER A 99 -30.52 -6.78 -13.46
C SER A 99 -30.58 -5.54 -12.56
N LEU A 100 -31.77 -5.23 -12.03
CA LEU A 100 -31.95 -4.14 -11.07
C LEU A 100 -31.08 -4.32 -9.81
N HIS A 101 -30.90 -5.57 -9.37
CA HIS A 101 -30.04 -5.90 -8.23
C HIS A 101 -28.58 -5.56 -8.53
N ALA A 102 -28.08 -5.97 -9.70
CA ALA A 102 -26.72 -5.65 -10.14
C ALA A 102 -26.48 -4.14 -10.24
N ARG A 103 -27.47 -3.39 -10.77
CA ARG A 103 -27.39 -1.92 -10.83
C ARG A 103 -27.31 -1.28 -9.45
N ARG A 104 -28.07 -1.78 -8.45
CA ARG A 104 -27.99 -1.29 -7.06
C ARG A 104 -26.63 -1.58 -6.42
N GLN A 105 -26.04 -2.75 -6.67
CA GLN A 105 -24.69 -3.08 -6.21
C GLN A 105 -23.64 -2.15 -6.82
N ALA A 106 -23.72 -1.91 -8.14
CA ALA A 106 -22.81 -1.01 -8.84
C ALA A 106 -22.91 0.44 -8.31
N LEU A 107 -24.12 0.94 -8.07
CA LEU A 107 -24.35 2.27 -7.46
C LEU A 107 -23.78 2.38 -6.04
N GLY A 108 -23.76 1.29 -5.27
CA GLY A 108 -23.12 1.25 -3.95
C GLY A 108 -21.58 1.36 -4.03
N TYR A 109 -20.99 0.99 -5.16
CA TYR A 109 -19.54 0.96 -5.36
C TYR A 109 -19.03 2.14 -6.20
N ILE A 110 -19.63 2.54 -7.31
CA ILE A 110 -19.10 3.66 -8.12
C ILE A 110 -19.53 4.99 -7.49
N TYR A 111 -18.74 6.05 -7.63
CA TYR A 111 -19.09 7.37 -7.06
C TYR A 111 -20.11 8.13 -7.92
N ASP A 112 -20.03 7.98 -9.24
CA ASP A 112 -20.85 8.73 -10.21
C ASP A 112 -22.02 7.88 -10.71
N LYS A 113 -23.24 8.41 -10.58
CA LYS A 113 -24.47 7.74 -11.02
C LYS A 113 -24.58 7.71 -12.55
N GLN A 114 -24.19 8.79 -13.24
CA GLN A 114 -24.28 8.88 -14.70
C GLN A 114 -23.36 7.86 -15.36
N LEU A 115 -22.17 7.69 -14.78
CA LEU A 115 -21.21 6.69 -15.25
C LEU A 115 -21.75 5.26 -15.13
N VAL A 116 -22.51 4.95 -14.08
CA VAL A 116 -23.17 3.64 -13.94
C VAL A 116 -24.21 3.45 -15.03
N HIS A 117 -25.01 4.46 -15.36
CA HIS A 117 -25.97 4.34 -16.45
C HIS A 117 -25.27 4.04 -17.79
N ALA A 118 -24.24 4.81 -18.13
CA ALA A 118 -23.45 4.61 -19.35
C ALA A 118 -22.78 3.22 -19.39
N LEU A 119 -22.25 2.73 -18.25
CA LEU A 119 -21.65 1.40 -18.16
C LEU A 119 -22.66 0.31 -18.54
N PHE A 120 -23.88 0.36 -17.99
CA PHE A 120 -24.91 -0.66 -18.24
C PHE A 120 -25.48 -0.60 -19.66
N GLU A 121 -25.38 0.54 -20.34
CA GLU A 121 -25.79 0.68 -21.75
C GLU A 121 -24.72 0.15 -22.71
N GLN A 122 -23.45 0.47 -22.46
CA GLN A 122 -22.35 0.18 -23.40
C GLN A 122 -21.74 -1.22 -23.25
N VAL A 123 -21.66 -1.75 -22.02
CA VAL A 123 -20.97 -3.02 -21.73
C VAL A 123 -21.60 -4.23 -22.42
N PRO A 124 -22.93 -4.41 -22.42
CA PRO A 124 -23.54 -5.60 -23.03
C PRO A 124 -23.20 -5.75 -24.51
N GLU A 125 -23.15 -4.64 -25.25
CA GLU A 125 -22.77 -4.63 -26.66
C GLU A 125 -21.26 -4.88 -26.84
N ARG A 126 -20.41 -4.19 -26.07
CA ARG A 126 -18.95 -4.28 -26.21
C ARG A 126 -18.38 -5.65 -25.82
N TYR A 127 -18.92 -6.28 -24.78
CA TYR A 127 -18.37 -7.51 -24.19
C TYR A 127 -19.30 -8.72 -24.28
N ALA A 128 -20.29 -8.70 -25.18
CA ALA A 128 -21.26 -9.79 -25.38
C ALA A 128 -20.58 -11.17 -25.45
N ASN A 129 -19.59 -11.29 -26.32
CA ASN A 129 -18.95 -12.57 -26.68
C ASN A 129 -17.79 -12.97 -25.75
N ARG A 130 -17.51 -12.21 -24.69
CA ARG A 130 -16.36 -12.45 -23.81
C ARG A 130 -16.81 -12.85 -22.41
N ASP A 131 -16.31 -13.98 -21.94
CA ASP A 131 -16.66 -14.56 -20.63
C ASP A 131 -15.60 -14.30 -19.55
N GLY A 132 -14.99 -13.10 -19.58
CA GLY A 132 -14.11 -12.62 -18.52
C GLY A 132 -12.82 -11.95 -19.01
N GLY A 133 -12.04 -11.46 -18.04
CA GLY A 133 -10.77 -10.79 -18.27
C GLY A 133 -10.91 -9.52 -19.10
N TYR A 134 -11.83 -8.63 -18.71
CA TYR A 134 -12.16 -7.41 -19.45
C TYR A 134 -11.04 -6.35 -19.37
N THR A 135 -10.15 -6.49 -18.39
CA THR A 135 -9.01 -5.60 -18.19
C THR A 135 -7.70 -6.19 -18.71
N ARG A 136 -6.91 -5.36 -19.38
CA ARG A 136 -5.52 -5.62 -19.75
C ARG A 136 -4.58 -4.83 -18.84
N VAL A 137 -3.51 -5.48 -18.38
CA VAL A 137 -2.45 -4.84 -17.60
C VAL A 137 -1.14 -4.87 -18.39
N LEU A 138 -0.58 -3.70 -18.60
CA LEU A 138 0.71 -3.48 -19.25
C LEU A 138 1.71 -2.95 -18.22
N ARG A 139 2.98 -3.35 -18.34
CA ARG A 139 4.06 -2.80 -17.53
C ARG A 139 4.67 -1.61 -18.27
N ASP A 140 4.98 -0.55 -17.54
CA ASP A 140 5.34 0.75 -18.11
C ASP A 140 6.64 1.32 -17.47
N GLY A 141 7.57 0.42 -17.14
CA GLY A 141 8.87 0.76 -16.58
C GLY A 141 8.83 1.22 -15.11
N PHE A 142 9.84 1.97 -14.70
CA PHE A 142 10.00 2.48 -13.33
C PHE A 142 9.85 4.00 -13.27
N ARG A 143 9.25 4.49 -12.19
CA ARG A 143 9.11 5.93 -11.94
C ARG A 143 10.45 6.52 -11.50
N ARG A 144 10.79 7.70 -12.02
CA ARG A 144 11.97 8.47 -11.60
C ARG A 144 11.77 9.00 -10.17
N GLY A 145 12.73 8.72 -9.29
CA GLY A 145 12.76 9.21 -7.90
C GLY A 145 12.63 8.07 -6.89
N ASP A 146 11.47 7.43 -6.83
CA ASP A 146 11.16 6.34 -5.90
C ASP A 146 11.37 4.94 -6.49
N ASN A 147 11.73 4.85 -7.78
CA ASN A 147 11.92 3.59 -8.52
C ASN A 147 10.71 2.63 -8.44
N SER A 148 9.51 3.17 -8.27
CA SER A 148 8.28 2.38 -8.22
C SER A 148 7.97 1.78 -9.60
N GLU A 149 7.70 0.48 -9.66
CA GLU A 149 7.26 -0.17 -10.90
C GLU A 149 5.88 0.36 -11.31
N MET A 150 5.81 0.94 -12.50
CA MET A 150 4.62 1.53 -13.09
C MET A 150 3.91 0.52 -13.99
N GLY A 151 2.60 0.63 -14.04
CA GLY A 151 1.75 -0.15 -14.91
C GLY A 151 0.60 0.68 -15.46
N VAL A 152 0.08 0.23 -16.59
CA VAL A 152 -1.09 0.79 -17.24
C VAL A 152 -2.18 -0.27 -17.25
N ILE A 153 -3.40 0.14 -16.91
CA ILE A 153 -4.59 -0.69 -17.01
C ILE A 153 -5.54 -0.10 -18.06
N GLU A 154 -6.03 -0.97 -18.92
CA GLU A 154 -6.89 -0.63 -20.05
C GLU A 154 -8.10 -1.57 -20.08
N LEU A 155 -9.26 -1.02 -20.43
CA LEU A 155 -10.43 -1.81 -20.83
C LEU A 155 -10.25 -2.28 -22.27
N LEU A 156 -10.60 -3.55 -22.53
CA LEU A 156 -10.49 -4.17 -23.85
C LEU A 156 -11.59 -3.76 -24.82
#